data_AF-A0AAW2WKP4-F1
#
_entry.id   AF-A0AAW2WKP4-F1
#
_cell.length_a   1.000
_cell.length_b   1.000
_cell.length_c   1.000
_cell.angle_alpha   90.00
_cell.angle_beta   90.00
_cell.angle_gamma   90.00
#
_symmetry.space_group_name_H-M   'P 1'
#
loop_
_entity.id
_entity.type
_entity.pdbx_description
1 polymer ?
#
loop_
_entity_poly.entity_id
_entity_poly.type
_entity_poly.pdbx_seq_one_letter_code
_entity_poly.pdbx_strand_id
1 'polypeptide(L)'
;MAQCLRLRPPLPHHFKAVSVHHEKPTNVFKLSIRSCSVASETARRLVAEVKDKLQKEQNSLPVGKYGRDDEEMILWFLKDRKFSVEDTVSKLTKAIGWRKEFGVSELSEGSVKSAAETGKAYLHNHVDVYGRSVLIVEASKHFPGVQKYT
;
A
#
# COMPACT_ATOMS: atom_id res chain seq x y z
N MET A 1 -16.08 24.11 -46.44
CA MET A 1 -16.73 22.79 -46.40
C MET A 1 -15.83 21.84 -45.60
N ALA A 2 -15.96 21.81 -44.27
CA ALA A 2 -15.11 20.96 -43.42
C ALA A 2 -15.79 19.59 -43.21
N GLN A 3 -15.15 18.52 -43.67
CA GLN A 3 -15.61 17.15 -43.46
C GLN A 3 -15.30 16.72 -42.03
N CYS A 4 -16.35 16.52 -41.24
CA CYS A 4 -16.29 15.92 -39.91
C CYS A 4 -16.12 14.40 -40.05
N LEU A 5 -14.92 13.89 -39.75
CA LEU A 5 -14.67 12.46 -39.64
C LEU A 5 -15.28 11.95 -38.33
N ARG A 6 -16.46 11.33 -38.42
CA ARG A 6 -17.05 10.59 -37.29
C ARG A 6 -16.30 9.27 -37.11
N LEU A 7 -15.48 9.19 -36.07
CA LEU A 7 -14.93 7.92 -35.59
C LEU A 7 -16.08 7.05 -35.06
N ARG A 8 -16.28 5.86 -35.66
CA ARG A 8 -17.22 4.86 -35.14
C ARG A 8 -16.64 4.25 -33.85
N PRO A 9 -17.44 4.05 -32.79
CA PRO A 9 -17.00 3.27 -31.65
C PRO A 9 -16.75 1.81 -32.11
N PRO A 10 -15.73 1.13 -31.55
CA PRO A 10 -15.51 -0.28 -31.84
C PRO A 10 -16.70 -1.11 -31.35
N LEU A 11 -17.04 -2.14 -32.12
CA LEU A 11 -18.09 -3.10 -31.77
C LEU A 11 -17.83 -3.68 -30.37
N PRO A 12 -18.86 -3.86 -29.55
CA PRO A 12 -18.70 -4.49 -28.25
C PRO A 12 -18.26 -5.93 -28.48
N HIS A 13 -16.97 -6.21 -28.29
CA HIS A 13 -16.50 -7.56 -28.10
C HIS A 13 -17.24 -8.09 -26.88
N HIS A 14 -18.07 -9.13 -27.10
CA HIS A 14 -18.66 -9.92 -26.05
C HIS A 14 -17.53 -10.49 -25.19
N PHE A 15 -17.14 -9.77 -24.13
CA PHE A 15 -16.40 -10.36 -23.04
C PHE A 15 -17.32 -11.40 -22.44
N LYS A 16 -17.02 -12.68 -22.69
CA LYS A 16 -17.64 -13.77 -21.93
C LYS A 16 -17.34 -13.45 -20.47
N ALA A 17 -18.40 -13.22 -19.68
CA ALA A 17 -18.28 -13.15 -18.25
C ALA A 17 -17.66 -14.48 -17.79
N VAL A 18 -16.38 -14.43 -17.41
CA VAL A 18 -15.75 -15.55 -16.72
C VAL A 18 -16.49 -15.66 -15.40
N SER A 19 -17.25 -16.74 -15.22
CA SER A 19 -17.83 -17.10 -13.93
C SER A 19 -16.66 -17.34 -12.98
N VAL A 20 -16.29 -16.31 -12.21
CA VAL A 20 -15.32 -16.45 -11.14
C VAL A 20 -16.06 -17.14 -10.00
N HIS A 21 -16.04 -18.47 -10.01
CA HIS A 21 -16.39 -19.26 -8.85
C HIS A 21 -15.58 -18.71 -7.67
N HIS A 22 -16.28 -18.09 -6.71
CA HIS A 22 -15.70 -17.73 -5.43
C HIS A 22 -15.54 -19.01 -4.63
N GLU A 23 -14.51 -19.79 -4.97
CA GLU A 23 -13.99 -20.81 -4.09
C GLU A 23 -13.59 -20.10 -2.79
N LYS A 24 -14.15 -20.57 -1.66
CA LYS A 24 -13.84 -20.02 -0.34
C LYS A 24 -12.32 -20.06 -0.15
N PRO A 25 -11.67 -18.95 0.25
CA PRO A 25 -10.22 -18.92 0.37
C PRO A 25 -9.80 -19.88 1.49
N THR A 26 -9.31 -21.06 1.09
CA THR A 26 -8.92 -22.12 2.03
C THR A 26 -7.48 -21.96 2.51
N ASN A 27 -6.71 -21.07 1.89
CA ASN A 27 -5.33 -20.79 2.27
C ASN A 27 -5.22 -19.43 2.92
N VAL A 28 -4.95 -19.44 4.22
CA VAL A 28 -4.37 -18.30 4.93
C VAL A 28 -2.99 -18.09 4.31
N PHE A 29 -2.89 -17.26 3.27
CA PHE A 29 -1.61 -16.89 2.70
C PHE A 29 -0.78 -16.24 3.79
N LYS A 30 0.22 -16.96 4.30
CA LYS A 30 1.30 -16.36 5.07
C LYS A 30 2.04 -15.43 4.12
N LEU A 31 1.61 -14.17 4.09
CA LEU A 31 2.38 -13.07 3.52
C LEU A 31 3.63 -12.88 4.39
N SER A 32 4.57 -13.81 4.26
CA SER A 32 5.92 -13.58 4.73
C SER A 32 6.52 -12.60 3.73
N ILE A 33 6.43 -11.31 4.07
CA ILE A 33 7.42 -10.36 3.57
C ILE A 33 8.73 -10.95 4.04
N ARG A 34 9.45 -11.62 3.13
CA ARG A 34 10.77 -12.21 3.41
C ARG A 34 11.72 -11.03 3.63
N SER A 35 11.69 -10.46 4.82
CA SER A 35 12.76 -9.60 5.29
C SER A 35 13.97 -10.52 5.41
N CYS A 36 14.83 -10.53 4.39
CA CYS A 36 16.09 -11.28 4.46
C CYS A 36 16.77 -10.92 5.79
N SER A 37 16.92 -11.94 6.63
CA SER A 37 17.08 -11.86 8.08
C SER A 37 18.52 -11.59 8.52
N VAL A 38 19.25 -10.79 7.75
CA VAL A 38 20.51 -10.20 8.20
C VAL A 38 20.51 -8.78 7.69
N ALA A 39 19.98 -7.85 8.48
CA ALA A 39 20.34 -6.45 8.28
C ALA A 39 21.87 -6.40 8.39
N SER A 40 22.54 -6.14 7.26
CA SER A 40 23.99 -6.01 7.25
C SER A 40 24.39 -4.98 8.32
N GLU A 41 25.59 -5.09 8.86
CA GLU A 41 26.10 -4.11 9.84
C GLU A 41 25.87 -2.66 9.36
N THR A 42 26.02 -2.43 8.05
CA THR A 42 25.70 -1.18 7.36
C THR A 42 24.24 -0.76 7.53
N ALA A 43 23.27 -1.66 7.35
CA ALA A 43 21.86 -1.34 7.51
C ALA A 43 21.52 -0.93 8.96
N ARG A 44 22.12 -1.59 9.96
CA ARG A 44 21.93 -1.20 11.37
C ARG A 44 22.52 0.19 11.65
N ARG A 45 23.70 0.50 11.11
CA ARG A 45 24.31 1.84 11.21
C ARG A 45 23.43 2.92 10.56
N LEU A 46 22.88 2.64 9.38
CA LEU A 46 21.99 3.57 8.69
C LEU A 46 20.67 3.80 9.44
N VAL A 47 20.10 2.75 10.03
CA VAL A 47 18.91 2.89 10.89
C VAL A 47 19.21 3.79 12.08
N ALA A 48 20.33 3.59 12.76
CA ALA A 48 20.77 4.44 13.88
C ALA A 48 20.99 5.90 13.43
N GLU A 49 21.62 6.13 12.28
CA GLU A 49 21.84 7.47 11.74
C GLU A 49 20.51 8.20 11.43
N VAL A 50 19.57 7.51 10.77
CA VAL A 50 18.23 8.07 10.50
C VAL A 50 17.51 8.41 11.81
N LYS A 51 17.57 7.53 12.80
CA LYS A 51 16.96 7.74 14.12
C LYS A 51 17.54 8.98 14.81
N ASP A 52 18.86 9.14 14.80
CA ASP A 52 19.53 10.30 15.37
C ASP A 52 19.14 11.60 14.65
N LYS A 53 19.05 11.59 13.31
CA LYS A 53 18.62 12.77 12.54
C LYS A 53 17.16 13.13 12.82
N LEU A 54 16.25 12.16 12.81
CA LEU A 54 14.86 12.37 13.20
C LEU A 54 14.73 12.84 14.65
N GLN A 55 15.63 12.39 15.52
CA GLN A 55 15.64 12.87 16.90
C GLN A 55 15.96 14.35 17.02
N LYS A 56 16.95 14.81 16.25
CA LYS A 56 17.45 16.20 16.26
C LYS A 56 16.55 17.16 15.48
N GLU A 57 16.11 16.76 14.29
CA GLU A 57 15.41 17.64 13.34
C GLU A 57 13.89 17.58 13.48
N GLN A 58 13.34 16.45 13.95
CA GLN A 58 11.91 16.16 13.96
C GLN A 58 11.46 15.67 15.35
N ASN A 59 11.73 16.49 16.37
CA ASN A 59 11.44 16.17 17.76
C ASN A 59 9.95 16.09 18.13
N SER A 60 9.07 16.65 17.31
CA SER A 60 7.63 16.65 17.49
C SER A 60 6.92 15.39 16.99
N LEU A 61 7.62 14.52 16.24
CA LEU A 61 7.04 13.29 15.72
C LEU A 61 6.83 12.24 16.84
N PRO A 62 5.77 11.42 16.75
CA PRO A 62 5.49 10.36 17.71
C PRO A 62 6.63 9.33 17.80
N VAL A 63 6.76 8.74 18.98
CA VAL A 63 7.70 7.65 19.32
C VAL A 63 6.96 6.34 19.56
N GLY A 64 7.66 5.22 19.45
CA GLY A 64 7.14 3.87 19.54
C GLY A 64 6.75 3.30 18.17
N LYS A 65 5.83 2.33 18.18
CA LYS A 65 5.41 1.60 16.98
C LYS A 65 4.83 2.56 15.93
N TYR A 66 5.30 2.46 14.70
CA TYR A 66 5.00 3.38 13.59
C TYR A 66 5.44 4.84 13.82
N GLY A 67 6.32 5.07 14.80
CA GLY A 67 6.88 6.36 15.14
C GLY A 67 8.24 6.59 14.49
N ARG A 68 8.90 7.68 14.91
CA ARG A 68 10.21 8.12 14.39
C ARG A 68 11.39 7.23 14.79
N ASP A 69 11.20 6.34 15.76
CA ASP A 69 12.20 5.43 16.35
C ASP A 69 11.89 3.94 16.09
N ASP A 70 10.85 3.64 15.31
CA ASP A 70 10.52 2.28 14.87
C ASP A 70 11.56 1.79 13.84
N GLU A 71 12.47 0.93 14.30
CA GLU A 71 13.58 0.42 13.49
C GLU A 71 13.12 -0.38 12.27
N GLU A 72 12.01 -1.11 12.37
CA GLU A 72 11.46 -1.87 11.24
C GLU A 72 10.89 -0.93 10.18
N MET A 73 10.16 0.10 10.63
CA MET A 73 9.64 1.14 9.74
C MET A 73 10.79 1.90 9.06
N ILE A 74 11.80 2.32 9.81
CA ILE A 74 12.98 3.01 9.28
C ILE A 74 13.68 2.13 8.24
N LEU A 75 13.92 0.85 8.55
CA LEU A 75 14.56 -0.09 7.63
C LEU A 75 13.76 -0.26 6.34
N TRP A 76 12.43 -0.25 6.43
CA TRP A 76 11.56 -0.32 5.25
C TRP A 76 11.71 0.91 4.35
N PHE A 77 11.70 2.12 4.94
CA PHE A 77 11.92 3.36 4.16
C PHE A 77 13.33 3.46 3.59
N LEU A 78 14.36 2.98 4.31
CA LEU A 78 15.72 2.86 3.78
C LEU A 78 15.74 1.98 2.53
N LYS A 79 15.08 0.82 2.55
CA LYS A 79 15.00 -0.05 1.36
C LYS A 79 14.27 0.64 0.19
N ASP A 80 13.16 1.32 0.47
CA ASP A 80 12.39 2.10 -0.52
C ASP A 80 13.19 3.28 -1.11
N ARG A 81 14.11 3.86 -0.34
CA ARG A 81 14.97 4.98 -0.75
C ARG A 81 16.40 4.59 -1.07
N LYS A 82 16.64 3.31 -1.43
CA LYS A 82 17.96 2.80 -1.84
C LYS A 82 19.07 3.13 -0.82
N PHE A 83 18.75 3.08 0.47
CA PHE A 83 19.62 3.36 1.61
C PHE A 83 20.13 4.80 1.71
N SER A 84 19.45 5.76 1.09
CA SER A 84 19.69 7.22 1.27
C SER A 84 19.10 7.70 2.60
N VAL A 85 19.94 8.30 3.45
CA VAL A 85 19.54 8.76 4.79
C VAL A 85 18.62 9.97 4.69
N GLU A 86 19.01 10.98 3.91
CA GLU A 86 18.28 12.25 3.75
C GLU A 86 16.89 12.02 3.14
N ASP A 87 16.82 11.20 2.08
CA ASP A 87 15.55 10.87 1.43
C ASP A 87 14.64 10.06 2.35
N THR A 88 15.23 9.18 3.17
CA THR A 88 14.50 8.41 4.18
C THR A 88 13.91 9.33 5.23
N VAL A 89 14.70 10.25 5.81
CA VAL A 89 14.23 11.23 6.80
C VAL A 89 13.10 12.07 6.23
N SER A 90 13.26 12.60 5.02
CA SER A 90 12.24 13.42 4.35
C SER A 90 10.94 12.63 4.10
N LYS A 91 11.05 11.40 3.60
CA LYS A 91 9.87 10.59 3.27
C LYS A 91 9.16 10.05 4.52
N LEU A 92 9.91 9.56 5.50
CA LEU A 92 9.36 9.03 6.76
C LEU A 92 8.64 10.13 7.56
N THR A 93 9.22 11.33 7.63
CA THR A 93 8.57 12.50 8.25
C THR A 93 7.21 12.79 7.61
N LYS A 94 7.16 12.85 6.27
CA LYS A 94 5.91 13.07 5.53
C LYS A 94 4.91 11.94 5.75
N ALA A 95 5.38 10.69 5.80
CA ALA A 95 4.52 9.54 6.03
C ALA A 95 3.89 9.55 7.44
N ILE A 96 4.65 9.89 8.48
CA ILE A 96 4.14 10.02 9.85
C ILE A 96 3.15 11.18 9.94
N GLY A 97 3.45 12.33 9.31
CA GLY A 97 2.53 13.47 9.21
C GLY A 97 1.21 13.08 8.55
N TRP A 98 1.27 12.42 7.38
CA TRP A 98 0.08 11.95 6.67
C TRP A 98 -0.75 10.95 7.50
N ARG A 99 -0.13 10.05 8.26
CA ARG A 99 -0.86 9.11 9.13
C ARG A 99 -1.70 9.83 10.18
N LYS A 100 -1.18 10.95 10.71
CA LYS A 100 -1.89 11.81 11.65
C LYS A 100 -3.01 12.57 10.95
N GLU A 101 -2.72 13.20 9.80
CA GLU A 101 -3.70 13.97 9.02
C GLU A 101 -4.86 13.11 8.51
N PHE A 102 -4.56 11.89 8.08
CA PHE A 102 -5.55 10.93 7.59
C PHE A 102 -6.38 10.29 8.72
N GLY A 103 -5.93 10.37 9.98
CA GLY A 103 -6.63 9.75 11.10
C GLY A 103 -6.51 8.22 11.10
N VAL A 104 -5.33 7.65 10.80
CA VAL A 104 -5.13 6.19 10.78
C VAL A 104 -5.49 5.52 12.11
N SER A 105 -5.36 6.25 13.23
CA SER A 105 -5.77 5.79 14.57
C SER A 105 -7.27 5.60 14.74
N GLU A 106 -8.09 6.16 13.87
CA GLU A 106 -9.56 6.08 13.90
C GLU A 106 -10.10 4.91 13.05
N LEU A 107 -9.23 4.23 12.30
CA LEU A 107 -9.61 3.05 11.53
C LEU A 107 -9.95 1.89 12.47
N SER A 108 -11.08 1.25 12.21
CA SER A 108 -11.50 0.04 12.93
C SER A 108 -11.40 -1.17 12.02
N GLU A 109 -11.17 -2.34 12.62
CA GLU A 109 -11.18 -3.61 11.87
C GLU A 109 -12.52 -3.82 11.15
N GLY A 110 -13.64 -3.43 11.78
CA GLY A 110 -14.97 -3.51 11.19
C GLY A 110 -15.13 -2.65 9.94
N SER A 111 -14.63 -1.41 9.94
CA SER A 111 -14.69 -0.55 8.75
C SER A 111 -13.78 -1.03 7.63
N VAL A 112 -12.62 -1.60 7.95
CA VAL A 112 -11.72 -2.21 6.97
C VAL A 112 -12.33 -3.48 6.38
N LYS A 113 -12.94 -4.32 7.21
CA LYS A 113 -13.61 -5.56 6.79
C LYS A 113 -14.77 -5.26 5.84
N SER A 114 -15.66 -4.34 6.21
CA SER A 114 -16.80 -3.98 5.36
C SER A 114 -16.34 -3.38 4.03
N ALA A 115 -15.29 -2.57 4.03
CA ALA A 115 -14.68 -2.05 2.80
C ALA A 115 -14.10 -3.18 1.93
N ALA A 116 -13.40 -4.15 2.51
CA ALA A 116 -12.84 -5.30 1.80
C ALA A 116 -13.92 -6.21 1.20
N GLU A 117 -15.02 -6.44 1.93
CA GLU A 117 -16.16 -7.26 1.49
C GLU A 117 -16.86 -6.71 0.24
N THR A 118 -16.74 -5.40 -0.04
CA THR A 118 -17.25 -4.83 -1.31
C THR A 118 -16.55 -5.38 -2.55
N GLY A 119 -15.38 -6.00 -2.41
CA GLY A 119 -14.60 -6.53 -3.53
C GLY A 119 -14.09 -5.45 -4.49
N LYS A 120 -14.09 -4.18 -4.06
CA LYS A 120 -13.55 -3.04 -4.82
C LYS A 120 -12.04 -3.13 -5.03
N ALA A 121 -11.35 -3.76 -4.08
CA ALA A 121 -9.95 -4.13 -4.19
C ALA A 121 -9.69 -5.42 -3.41
N TYR A 122 -8.82 -6.29 -3.93
CA TYR A 122 -8.46 -7.54 -3.28
C TYR A 122 -7.05 -7.98 -3.69
N LEU A 123 -6.44 -8.84 -2.87
CA LEU A 123 -5.16 -9.46 -3.21
C LEU A 123 -5.39 -10.69 -4.07
N HIS A 124 -4.68 -10.78 -5.19
CA HIS A 124 -4.70 -11.95 -6.04
C HIS A 124 -3.98 -13.13 -5.36
N ASN A 125 -4.48 -14.35 -5.59
CA ASN A 125 -3.94 -15.58 -4.98
C ASN A 125 -2.53 -15.95 -5.48
N HIS A 126 -2.08 -15.33 -6.56
CA HIS A 126 -0.76 -15.58 -7.15
C HIS A 126 0.07 -14.30 -7.13
N VAL A 127 1.37 -14.48 -6.91
CA VAL A 127 2.39 -13.44 -7.10
C VAL A 127 2.70 -13.23 -8.58
N ASP A 128 3.27 -12.09 -8.92
CA ASP A 128 3.78 -11.84 -10.27
C ASP A 128 5.06 -12.64 -10.57
N VAL A 129 5.58 -12.50 -11.79
CA VAL A 129 6.81 -13.18 -12.24
C VAL A 129 8.07 -12.82 -11.43
N TYR A 130 8.01 -11.75 -10.63
CA TYR A 130 9.08 -11.30 -9.74
C TYR A 130 8.81 -11.66 -8.27
N GLY A 131 7.77 -12.45 -7.99
CA GLY A 131 7.40 -12.86 -6.64
C GLY A 131 6.72 -11.76 -5.81
N ARG A 132 6.22 -10.70 -6.44
CA ARG A 132 5.53 -9.59 -5.75
C ARG A 132 4.03 -9.88 -5.65
N SER A 133 3.44 -9.54 -4.51
CA SER A 133 2.00 -9.61 -4.30
C SER A 133 1.26 -8.72 -5.30
N VAL A 134 0.15 -9.22 -5.84
CA VAL A 134 -0.64 -8.51 -6.85
C VAL A 134 -1.94 -8.01 -6.24
N LEU A 135 -2.11 -6.69 -6.17
CA LEU A 135 -3.36 -6.04 -5.74
C LEU A 135 -4.23 -5.76 -6.98
N ILE A 136 -5.46 -6.27 -6.99
CA ILE A 136 -6.45 -6.00 -8.02
C ILE A 136 -7.40 -4.91 -7.52
N VAL A 137 -7.67 -3.91 -8.36
CA VAL A 137 -8.66 -2.85 -8.11
C VAL A 137 -9.70 -2.90 -9.22
N GLU A 138 -10.94 -3.19 -8.87
CA GLU A 138 -12.02 -3.34 -9.84
C GLU A 138 -12.75 -2.01 -10.03
N ALA A 139 -12.25 -1.19 -10.96
CA ALA A 139 -12.71 0.18 -11.20
C ALA A 139 -14.24 0.31 -11.40
N SER A 140 -14.88 -0.68 -12.03
CA SER A 140 -16.33 -0.74 -12.25
C SER A 140 -17.16 -0.78 -10.96
N LYS A 141 -16.56 -1.11 -9.81
CA LYS A 141 -17.21 -1.13 -8.49
C LYS A 141 -17.06 0.19 -7.72
N HIS A 142 -16.33 1.17 -8.24
CA HIS A 142 -16.07 2.44 -7.56
C HIS A 142 -17.07 3.52 -7.98
N PHE A 143 -18.22 3.55 -7.32
CA PHE A 143 -19.25 4.58 -7.53
C PHE A 143 -19.15 5.70 -6.46
N PRO A 144 -18.94 6.97 -6.85
CA PRO A 144 -18.98 8.09 -5.93
C PRO A 144 -20.38 8.28 -5.32
N GLY A 145 -20.48 8.57 -4.03
CA GLY A 145 -21.73 8.94 -3.36
C GLY A 145 -22.74 7.81 -3.09
N VAL A 146 -22.57 6.62 -3.67
CA VAL A 146 -23.46 5.46 -3.47
C VAL A 146 -22.74 4.39 -2.65
N GLN A 147 -22.46 4.67 -1.38
CA GLN A 147 -22.09 3.64 -0.42
C GLN A 147 -23.34 3.29 0.38
N LYS A 148 -24.19 2.42 -0.19
CA LYS A 148 -25.30 1.83 0.56
C LYS A 148 -24.70 0.76 1.47
N TYR A 149 -24.65 1.06 2.76
CA TYR A 149 -24.51 0.07 3.81
C TYR A 149 -25.84 -0.69 3.86
N THR A 150 -25.86 -1.93 3.39
CA THR A 150 -26.94 -2.90 3.65
C THR A 150 -26.42 -3.91 4.65
#